data_AF-A0A1G5XS15-F1
#
_entry.id   AF-A0A1G5XS15-F1
#
_cell.length_a   1.000
_cell.length_b   1.000
_cell.length_c   1.000
_cell.angle_alpha   90.00
_cell.angle_beta   90.00
_cell.angle_gamma   90.00
#
_symmetry.space_group_name_H-M   'P 1'
#
loop_
_entity.id
_entity.type
_entity.pdbx_description
1 polymer ?
#
loop_
_entity_poly.entity_id
_entity_poly.type
_entity_poly.pdbx_seq_one_letter_code
_entity_poly.pdbx_strand_id
1 'polypeptide(L)'
;MSGDNDSLKLKDQIIEAAGNVQYTYMAHWNIVNRLKKNYWIIKVAQIVLTALSAGGFLASFFSGITKLSWIGGLTSAVALGINLYMLNFNLPDNIKQHTDAANDLWEVREQYKSLIVDFDCIDNAEARSRRDDLIRTVSNINKKYPGTDARSFKEAQDNLGNYIFAKGEAANVINIGDKEG
;
A
#
# COMPACT_ATOMS: atom_id res chain seq x y z
N MET A 1 43.50 4.11 5.77
CA MET A 1 43.04 3.03 4.85
C MET A 1 42.04 2.07 5.49
N SER A 2 42.19 1.62 6.75
CA SER A 2 41.17 0.76 7.41
C SER A 2 39.84 1.49 7.73
N GLY A 3 39.91 2.71 8.28
CA GLY A 3 38.71 3.47 8.68
C GLY A 3 37.83 3.97 7.51
N ASP A 4 38.44 4.23 6.35
CA ASP A 4 37.76 4.68 5.15
C ASP A 4 36.90 3.55 4.53
N ASN A 5 37.44 2.32 4.54
CA ASN A 5 36.74 1.12 4.08
C ASN A 5 35.58 0.71 5.02
N ASP A 6 35.71 0.93 6.33
CA ASP A 6 34.62 0.68 7.29
C ASP A 6 33.47 1.69 7.13
N SER A 7 33.79 2.97 6.89
CA SER A 7 32.79 4.01 6.64
C SER A 7 31.99 3.73 5.35
N LEU A 8 32.67 3.33 4.27
CA LEU A 8 32.01 2.95 3.02
C LEU A 8 31.05 1.77 3.20
N LYS A 9 31.49 0.70 3.87
CA LYS A 9 30.63 -0.46 4.16
C LYS A 9 29.41 -0.09 5.00
N LEU A 10 29.57 0.82 5.96
CA LEU A 10 28.47 1.31 6.78
C LEU A 10 27.46 2.09 5.93
N LYS A 11 27.93 2.97 5.05
CA LYS A 11 27.08 3.73 4.12
C LYS A 11 26.29 2.81 3.19
N ASP A 12 26.96 1.82 2.60
CA ASP A 12 26.32 0.82 1.72
C ASP A 12 25.22 0.05 2.46
N GLN A 13 25.48 -0.36 3.71
CA GLN A 13 24.48 -1.05 4.52
C GLN A 13 23.25 -0.16 4.82
N ILE A 14 23.46 1.13 5.09
CA ILE A 14 22.36 2.09 5.32
C ILE A 14 21.56 2.28 4.02
N ILE A 15 22.22 2.39 2.88
CA ILE A 15 21.56 2.51 1.56
C ILE A 15 20.74 1.25 1.25
N GLU A 16 21.29 0.06 1.49
CA GLU A 16 20.58 -1.20 1.28
C GLU A 16 19.34 -1.30 2.20
N ALA A 17 19.48 -0.95 3.48
CA ALA A 17 18.37 -0.92 4.42
C ALA A 17 17.27 0.07 3.97
N ALA A 18 17.66 1.26 3.52
CA ALA A 18 16.74 2.26 2.97
C ALA A 18 16.00 1.75 1.72
N GLY A 19 16.71 1.06 0.82
CA GLY A 19 16.12 0.42 -0.35
C GLY A 19 15.09 -0.65 0.01
N ASN A 20 15.39 -1.48 1.00
CA ASN A 20 14.45 -2.49 1.51
C ASN A 20 13.18 -1.85 2.08
N VAL A 21 13.31 -0.79 2.90
CA VAL A 21 12.16 -0.03 3.41
C VAL A 21 11.33 0.56 2.27
N GLN A 22 11.98 1.14 1.26
CA GLN A 22 11.30 1.67 0.08
C GLN A 22 10.51 0.59 -0.66
N TYR A 23 11.08 -0.60 -0.87
CA TYR A 23 10.36 -1.69 -1.55
C TYR A 23 9.18 -2.20 -0.73
N THR A 24 9.34 -2.38 0.59
CA THR A 24 8.25 -2.80 1.46
C THR A 24 7.12 -1.76 1.49
N TYR A 25 7.46 -0.47 1.58
CA TYR A 25 6.51 0.64 1.47
C TYR A 25 5.67 0.56 0.19
N MET A 26 6.34 0.40 -0.96
CA MET A 26 5.66 0.28 -2.25
C MET A 26 4.81 -0.99 -2.37
N ALA A 27 5.30 -2.11 -1.82
CA ALA A 27 4.56 -3.37 -1.82
C ALA A 27 3.24 -3.25 -1.02
N HIS A 28 3.24 -2.54 0.12
CA HIS A 28 2.00 -2.23 0.85
C HIS A 28 1.00 -1.43 -0.01
N TRP A 29 1.46 -0.42 -0.76
CA TRP A 29 0.59 0.34 -1.67
C TRP A 29 0.03 -0.50 -2.82
N ASN A 30 0.83 -1.41 -3.38
CA ASN A 30 0.36 -2.35 -4.41
C ASN A 30 -0.77 -3.26 -3.86
N ILE A 31 -0.64 -3.72 -2.61
CA ILE A 31 -1.69 -4.48 -1.92
C ILE A 31 -2.93 -3.62 -1.74
N VAL A 32 -2.79 -2.39 -1.22
CA VAL A 32 -3.90 -1.45 -1.00
C VAL A 32 -4.65 -1.19 -2.30
N ASN A 33 -3.96 -0.93 -3.40
CA ASN A 33 -4.57 -0.66 -4.70
C ASN A 33 -5.35 -1.87 -5.22
N ARG A 34 -4.78 -3.08 -5.09
CA ARG A 34 -5.46 -4.33 -5.46
C ARG A 34 -6.70 -4.58 -4.62
N LEU A 35 -6.61 -4.40 -3.30
CA LEU A 35 -7.73 -4.58 -2.39
C LEU A 35 -8.84 -3.56 -2.63
N LYS A 36 -8.50 -2.27 -2.85
CA LYS A 36 -9.48 -1.23 -3.20
C LYS A 36 -10.20 -1.53 -4.52
N LYS A 37 -9.47 -1.99 -5.54
CA LYS A 37 -10.06 -2.41 -6.82
C LYS A 37 -11.05 -3.56 -6.62
N ASN A 38 -10.66 -4.60 -5.89
CA ASN A 38 -11.53 -5.74 -5.60
C ASN A 38 -12.76 -5.31 -4.79
N TYR A 39 -12.57 -4.47 -3.77
CA TYR A 39 -13.65 -3.91 -2.96
C TYR A 39 -14.68 -3.16 -3.81
N TRP A 40 -14.21 -2.34 -4.75
CA TRP A 40 -15.06 -1.59 -5.65
C TRP A 40 -15.87 -2.50 -6.59
N ILE A 41 -15.24 -3.52 -7.18
CA ILE A 41 -15.93 -4.51 -8.05
C ILE A 41 -17.05 -5.20 -7.26
N ILE A 42 -16.76 -5.66 -6.04
CA ILE A 42 -17.74 -6.33 -5.19
C ILE A 42 -18.91 -5.40 -4.88
N LYS A 43 -18.64 -4.13 -4.52
CA LYS A 43 -19.69 -3.13 -4.26
C LYS A 43 -20.59 -2.88 -5.47
N VAL A 44 -20.00 -2.75 -6.66
CA VAL A 44 -20.77 -2.57 -7.90
C VAL A 44 -21.63 -3.81 -8.19
N ALA A 45 -21.08 -5.01 -8.06
CA ALA A 45 -21.82 -6.26 -8.25
C ALA A 45 -23.01 -6.37 -7.28
N GLN A 46 -22.83 -5.97 -6.02
CA GLN A 46 -23.92 -5.92 -5.04
C GLN A 46 -25.03 -4.96 -5.46
N ILE A 47 -24.69 -3.73 -5.89
CA ILE A 47 -25.68 -2.75 -6.34
C ILE A 47 -26.51 -3.30 -7.52
N VAL A 48 -25.85 -3.92 -8.50
CA VAL A 48 -26.52 -4.53 -9.66
C VAL A 48 -27.41 -5.70 -9.23
N LEU A 49 -26.93 -6.61 -8.38
CA LEU A 49 -27.72 -7.74 -7.89
C LEU A 49 -28.92 -7.29 -7.07
N THR A 50 -28.76 -6.27 -6.22
CA THR A 50 -29.86 -5.71 -5.43
C THR A 50 -30.89 -5.04 -6.34
N ALA A 51 -30.47 -4.28 -7.35
CA ALA A 51 -31.38 -3.68 -8.32
C ALA A 51 -32.15 -4.73 -9.14
N LEU A 52 -31.48 -5.79 -9.59
CA LEU A 52 -32.11 -6.91 -10.30
C LEU A 52 -33.09 -7.68 -9.42
N SER A 53 -32.73 -7.93 -8.16
CA SER A 53 -33.61 -8.59 -7.19
C SER A 53 -34.86 -7.74 -6.92
N ALA A 54 -34.70 -6.45 -6.64
CA ALA A 54 -35.82 -5.54 -6.40
C ALA A 54 -36.72 -5.38 -7.64
N GLY A 55 -36.12 -5.18 -8.82
CA GLY A 55 -36.86 -5.07 -10.09
C GLY A 55 -37.58 -6.35 -10.48
N GLY A 56 -36.90 -7.51 -10.35
CA GLY A 56 -37.49 -8.82 -10.65
C GLY A 56 -38.62 -9.19 -9.68
N PHE A 57 -38.47 -8.86 -8.39
CA PHE A 57 -39.52 -9.05 -7.39
C PHE A 57 -40.76 -8.19 -7.68
N LEU A 58 -40.59 -6.89 -7.94
CA LEU A 58 -41.70 -5.99 -8.27
C LEU A 58 -42.40 -6.40 -9.58
N ALA A 59 -41.63 -6.73 -10.62
CA ALA A 59 -42.19 -7.21 -11.88
C ALA A 59 -42.99 -8.51 -11.72
N SER A 60 -42.51 -9.45 -10.89
CA SER A 60 -43.24 -10.68 -10.55
C SER A 60 -44.56 -10.38 -9.83
N PHE A 61 -44.53 -9.44 -8.88
CA PHE A 61 -45.71 -9.05 -8.10
C PHE A 61 -46.83 -8.47 -8.98
N PHE A 62 -46.49 -7.60 -9.94
CA PHE A 62 -47.48 -7.02 -10.85
C PHE A 62 -47.92 -7.93 -12.00
N SER A 63 -47.03 -8.81 -12.50
CA SER A 63 -47.32 -9.67 -13.66
C SER A 63 -47.91 -11.04 -13.31
N GLY A 64 -47.81 -11.49 -12.05
CA GLY A 64 -48.26 -12.82 -11.62
C GLY A 64 -47.44 -13.98 -12.20
N ILE A 65 -46.29 -13.71 -12.82
CA ILE A 65 -45.46 -14.71 -13.49
C ILE A 65 -44.47 -15.34 -12.50
N THR A 66 -44.78 -16.55 -12.04
CA THR A 66 -44.00 -17.30 -11.02
C THR A 66 -42.52 -17.53 -11.40
N LYS A 67 -42.17 -17.49 -12.69
CA LYS A 67 -40.77 -17.63 -13.15
C LYS A 67 -39.88 -16.46 -12.74
N LEU A 68 -40.41 -15.25 -12.55
CA LEU A 68 -39.62 -14.10 -12.08
C LEU A 68 -39.28 -14.19 -10.58
N SER A 69 -40.09 -14.89 -9.78
CA SER A 69 -39.81 -15.09 -8.34
C SER A 69 -38.56 -15.94 -8.08
N TRP A 70 -38.27 -16.92 -8.93
CA TRP A 70 -37.03 -17.72 -8.84
C TRP A 70 -35.77 -16.87 -9.09
N ILE A 71 -35.85 -15.89 -9.99
CA ILE A 71 -34.75 -14.97 -10.29
C ILE A 71 -34.49 -14.05 -9.09
N GLY A 72 -35.54 -13.52 -8.46
CA GLY A 72 -35.42 -12.72 -7.23
C GLY A 72 -34.83 -13.52 -6.07
N GLY A 73 -35.23 -14.78 -5.90
CA GLY A 73 -34.69 -15.67 -4.86
C GLY A 73 -33.20 -15.98 -5.06
N LEU A 74 -32.81 -16.38 -6.28
CA LEU A 74 -31.40 -16.70 -6.60
C LEU A 74 -30.49 -15.48 -6.46
N THR A 75 -30.90 -14.32 -6.99
CA THR A 75 -30.11 -13.08 -6.88
C THR A 75 -29.94 -12.65 -5.42
N SER A 76 -30.96 -12.83 -4.58
CA SER A 76 -30.89 -12.56 -3.14
C SER A 76 -29.93 -13.50 -2.41
N ALA A 77 -29.93 -14.80 -2.74
CA ALA A 77 -28.98 -15.76 -2.20
C ALA A 77 -27.53 -15.44 -2.59
N VAL A 78 -27.27 -15.05 -3.85
CA VAL A 78 -25.94 -14.62 -4.30
C VAL A 78 -25.52 -13.33 -3.59
N ALA A 79 -26.40 -12.35 -3.46
CA ALA A 79 -26.11 -11.11 -2.73
C ALA A 79 -25.78 -11.37 -1.25
N LEU A 80 -26.48 -12.31 -0.62
CA LEU A 80 -26.20 -12.75 0.75
C LEU A 80 -24.85 -13.44 0.86
N GLY A 81 -24.50 -14.32 -0.09
CA GLY A 81 -23.18 -14.97 -0.15
C GLY A 81 -22.05 -13.96 -0.27
N ILE A 82 -22.21 -12.92 -1.09
CA ILE A 82 -21.23 -11.83 -1.22
C ILE A 82 -21.12 -11.04 0.09
N ASN A 83 -22.22 -10.77 0.79
CA ASN A 83 -22.19 -10.10 2.09
C ASN A 83 -21.47 -10.92 3.16
N LEU A 84 -21.70 -12.24 3.20
CA LEU A 84 -20.98 -13.15 4.10
C LEU A 84 -19.47 -13.19 3.80
N TYR A 85 -19.09 -13.19 2.52
CA TYR A 85 -17.68 -13.08 2.13
C TYR A 85 -17.07 -11.76 2.65
N MET A 86 -17.75 -10.64 2.42
CA MET A 86 -17.29 -9.32 2.89
C MET A 86 -17.16 -9.23 4.41
N LEU A 87 -18.09 -9.84 5.14
CA LEU A 87 -18.07 -9.90 6.60
C LEU A 87 -16.86 -10.70 7.12
N ASN A 88 -16.57 -11.86 6.50
CA ASN A 88 -15.49 -12.75 6.95
C ASN A 88 -14.10 -12.26 6.56
N PHE A 89 -13.95 -11.63 5.39
CA PHE A 89 -12.64 -11.21 4.88
C PHE A 89 -12.26 -9.77 5.26
N ASN A 90 -13.19 -9.00 5.84
CA ASN A 90 -13.03 -7.61 6.26
C ASN A 90 -12.01 -6.82 5.41
N LEU A 91 -12.31 -6.72 4.11
CA LEU A 91 -11.48 -6.00 3.14
C LEU A 91 -11.15 -4.57 3.59
N PRO A 92 -12.09 -3.79 4.18
CA PRO A 92 -11.78 -2.46 4.71
C PRO A 92 -10.66 -2.46 5.74
N ASP A 93 -10.68 -3.40 6.70
CA ASP A 93 -9.63 -3.46 7.72
C ASP A 93 -8.28 -3.89 7.14
N ASN A 94 -8.27 -4.81 6.17
CA ASN A 94 -7.03 -5.16 5.45
C ASN A 94 -6.46 -3.95 4.68
N ILE A 95 -7.31 -3.19 3.98
CA ILE A 95 -6.89 -1.96 3.29
C ILE A 95 -6.30 -0.98 4.30
N LYS A 96 -6.96 -0.80 5.45
CA LYS A 96 -6.50 0.09 6.51
C LYS A 96 -5.15 -0.35 7.06
N GLN A 97 -5.00 -1.61 7.46
CA GLN A 97 -3.75 -2.13 8.02
C GLN A 97 -2.56 -1.96 7.08
N HIS A 98 -2.72 -2.25 5.78
CA HIS A 98 -1.63 -2.02 4.83
C HIS A 98 -1.39 -0.54 4.52
N THR A 99 -2.42 0.32 4.59
CA THR A 99 -2.25 1.78 4.46
C THR A 99 -1.49 2.34 5.66
N ASP A 100 -1.85 1.94 6.87
CA ASP A 100 -1.21 2.36 8.11
C ASP A 100 0.26 1.89 8.14
N ALA A 101 0.53 0.65 7.71
CA ALA A 101 1.89 0.14 7.55
C ALA A 101 2.72 0.97 6.57
N ALA A 102 2.16 1.34 5.42
CA ALA A 102 2.85 2.18 4.45
C ALA A 102 3.13 3.59 5.03
N ASN A 103 2.19 4.17 5.78
CA ASN A 103 2.39 5.47 6.41
C ASN A 103 3.49 5.43 7.48
N ASP A 104 3.51 4.40 8.33
CA ASP A 104 4.57 4.23 9.34
C ASP A 104 5.94 3.99 8.67
N LEU A 105 5.99 3.21 7.57
CA LEU A 105 7.23 3.01 6.80
C LEU A 105 7.70 4.26 6.06
N TRP A 106 6.79 5.15 5.66
CA TRP A 106 7.14 6.39 4.98
C TRP A 106 7.99 7.29 5.86
N GLU A 107 7.66 7.42 7.15
CA GLU A 107 8.45 8.21 8.09
C GLU A 107 9.88 7.66 8.20
N VAL A 108 10.01 6.35 8.38
CA VAL A 108 11.31 5.66 8.45
C VAL A 108 12.12 5.87 7.17
N ARG A 109 11.47 5.80 6.01
CA ARG A 109 12.10 6.04 4.71
C ARG A 109 12.69 7.46 4.63
N GLU A 110 11.96 8.48 5.06
CA GLU A 110 12.47 9.86 5.05
C GLU A 110 13.62 10.05 6.07
N GLN A 111 13.58 9.38 7.21
CA GLN A 111 14.69 9.38 8.16
C GLN A 111 15.95 8.71 7.58
N TYR A 112 15.81 7.57 6.87
CA TYR A 112 16.93 6.95 6.17
C TYR A 112 17.55 7.85 5.10
N LYS A 113 16.73 8.53 4.28
CA LYS A 113 17.24 9.48 3.29
C LYS A 113 18.03 10.61 3.94
N SER A 114 17.49 11.17 5.02
CA SER A 114 18.17 12.23 5.79
C SER A 114 19.52 11.73 6.32
N LEU A 115 19.54 10.52 6.90
CA LEU A 115 20.77 9.88 7.37
C LEU A 115 21.79 9.65 6.25
N ILE A 116 21.36 9.25 5.05
CA ILE A 116 22.26 9.04 3.91
C ILE A 116 22.89 10.36 3.45
N VAL A 117 22.10 11.45 3.41
CA VAL A 117 22.59 12.79 3.04
C VAL A 117 23.57 13.31 4.08
N ASP A 118 23.24 13.17 5.37
CA ASP A 118 24.06 13.68 6.48
C ASP A 118 25.27 12.78 6.78
N PHE A 119 25.39 11.62 6.14
CA PHE A 119 26.36 10.58 6.51
C PHE A 119 27.80 11.10 6.56
N ASP A 120 28.21 11.89 5.59
CA ASP A 120 29.58 12.42 5.50
C ASP A 120 29.82 13.59 6.49
N CYS A 121 28.77 14.05 7.19
CA CYS A 121 28.82 15.12 8.18
C CYS A 121 28.80 14.62 9.64
N ILE A 122 28.63 13.31 9.86
CA ILE A 122 28.57 12.68 11.19
C ILE A 122 29.65 11.62 11.33
N ASP A 123 29.97 11.23 12.57
CA ASP A 123 30.93 10.16 12.80
C ASP A 123 30.30 8.76 12.63
N ASN A 124 31.15 7.74 12.45
CA ASN A 124 30.69 6.36 12.26
C ASN A 124 29.96 5.77 13.48
N ALA A 125 30.17 6.29 14.69
CA ALA A 125 29.49 5.81 15.88
C ALA A 125 28.04 6.33 15.93
N GLU A 126 27.85 7.62 15.63
CA GLU A 126 26.54 8.24 15.48
C GLU A 126 25.76 7.61 14.33
N ALA A 127 26.39 7.42 13.17
CA ALA A 127 25.75 6.77 12.01
C ALA A 127 25.25 5.35 12.34
N ARG A 128 26.05 4.56 13.08
CA ARG A 128 25.64 3.23 13.56
C ARG A 128 24.46 3.30 14.54
N SER A 129 24.49 4.24 15.48
CA SER A 129 23.40 4.43 16.43
C SER A 129 22.08 4.74 15.71
N ARG A 130 22.09 5.73 14.80
CA ARG A 130 20.90 6.12 14.03
C ARG A 130 20.39 4.97 13.16
N ARG A 131 21.28 4.23 12.49
CA ARG A 131 20.92 3.01 11.73
C ARG A 131 20.23 1.98 12.62
N ASP A 132 20.77 1.69 13.80
CA ASP A 132 20.23 0.66 14.68
C ASP A 132 18.85 1.04 15.25
N ASP A 133 18.63 2.33 15.50
CA ASP A 133 17.33 2.87 15.89
C ASP A 133 16.30 2.74 14.76
N LEU A 134 16.70 3.03 13.52
CA LEU A 134 15.83 2.84 12.35
C LEU A 134 15.50 1.37 12.12
N ILE A 135 16.48 0.45 12.22
CA ILE A 135 16.24 -0.99 12.11
C ILE A 135 15.25 -1.46 13.18
N ARG A 136 15.38 -0.98 14.42
CA ARG A 136 14.45 -1.30 15.51
C ARG A 136 13.04 -0.80 15.20
N THR A 137 12.93 0.40 14.66
CA THR A 137 11.66 1.00 14.25
C THR A 137 10.99 0.17 13.15
N VAL A 138 11.74 -0.20 12.09
CA VAL A 138 11.24 -1.12 11.04
C VAL A 138 10.78 -2.45 11.63
N SER A 139 11.56 -3.04 12.54
CA SER A 139 11.19 -4.30 13.19
C SER A 139 9.87 -4.20 13.96
N ASN A 140 9.65 -3.08 14.66
CA ASN A 140 8.41 -2.84 15.39
C ASN A 140 7.22 -2.68 14.44
N ILE A 141 7.38 -1.96 13.33
CA ILE A 141 6.35 -1.83 12.28
C ILE A 141 6.02 -3.20 11.70
N ASN A 142 7.03 -4.00 11.34
CA ASN A 142 6.84 -5.34 10.79
C ASN A 142 6.16 -6.33 11.75
N LYS A 143 6.28 -6.10 13.07
CA LYS A 143 5.54 -6.88 14.10
C LYS A 143 4.10 -6.40 14.29
N LYS A 144 3.84 -5.11 14.02
CA LYS A 144 2.54 -4.45 14.23
C LYS A 144 1.56 -4.73 13.09
N TYR A 145 2.05 -4.90 11.87
CA TYR A 145 1.23 -4.99 10.66
C TYR A 145 1.38 -6.33 9.92
N PRO A 146 0.39 -6.71 9.09
CA PRO A 146 0.52 -7.87 8.21
C PRO A 146 1.68 -7.69 7.22
N GLY A 147 2.36 -8.79 6.91
CA GLY A 147 3.45 -8.80 5.92
C GLY A 147 2.99 -8.57 4.49
N THR A 148 3.94 -8.33 3.60
CA THR A 148 3.70 -8.17 2.15
C THR A 148 3.72 -9.51 1.41
N ASP A 149 3.20 -9.54 0.18
CA ASP A 149 3.27 -10.72 -0.70
C ASP A 149 4.29 -10.56 -1.84
N ALA A 150 4.78 -11.69 -2.36
CA ALA A 150 5.83 -11.72 -3.38
C ALA A 150 5.42 -11.04 -4.70
N ARG A 151 4.13 -11.07 -5.05
CA ARG A 151 3.62 -10.39 -6.26
C ARG A 151 3.73 -8.88 -6.10
N SER A 152 3.32 -8.36 -4.95
CA SER A 152 3.38 -6.92 -4.65
C SER A 152 4.81 -6.42 -4.52
N PHE A 153 5.73 -7.25 -4.02
CA PHE A 153 7.15 -6.94 -3.97
C PHE A 153 7.78 -6.88 -5.37
N LYS A 154 7.48 -7.85 -6.24
CA LYS A 154 7.93 -7.84 -7.63
C LYS A 154 7.39 -6.63 -8.40
N GLU A 155 6.11 -6.31 -8.21
CA GLU A 155 5.48 -5.14 -8.82
C GLU A 155 6.14 -3.82 -8.34
N ALA A 156 6.59 -3.76 -7.09
CA ALA A 156 7.35 -2.62 -6.57
C ALA A 156 8.73 -2.49 -7.23
N GLN A 157 9.42 -3.62 -7.50
CA GLN A 157 10.70 -3.63 -8.22
C GLN A 157 10.54 -3.16 -9.66
N ASP A 158 9.54 -3.68 -10.37
CA ASP A 158 9.35 -3.38 -11.79
C ASP A 158 8.91 -1.91 -12.04
N ASN A 159 8.25 -1.27 -11.07
CA ASN A 159 7.64 0.05 -11.23
C ASN A 159 8.29 1.17 -10.42
N LEU A 160 9.43 0.93 -9.77
CA LEU A 160 10.03 1.91 -8.84
C LEU A 160 10.27 3.28 -9.49
N GLY A 161 10.66 3.30 -10.77
CA GLY A 161 10.91 4.53 -11.53
C GLY A 161 9.69 5.46 -11.67
N ASN A 162 8.47 4.93 -11.53
CA ASN A 162 7.24 5.73 -11.59
C ASN A 162 6.96 6.52 -10.31
N TYR A 163 7.71 6.25 -9.23
CA TYR A 163 7.51 6.83 -7.90
C TYR A 163 8.69 7.70 -7.46
N ILE A 164 9.62 8.00 -8.37
CA ILE A 164 10.79 8.85 -8.13
C ILE A 164 10.68 10.07 -9.03
N PHE A 165 10.86 11.26 -8.46
CA PHE A 165 10.94 12.49 -9.23
C PHE A 165 12.16 12.49 -10.14
N ALA A 166 11.97 12.86 -11.41
CA ALA A 166 13.07 13.25 -12.27
C ALA A 166 13.75 14.52 -11.73
N LYS A 167 15.01 14.76 -12.10
CA LYS A 167 15.74 15.95 -11.69
C LYS A 167 14.96 17.22 -12.08
N GLY A 168 14.69 18.09 -11.10
CA GLY A 168 13.90 19.32 -11.28
C GLY A 168 12.38 19.15 -11.20
N GLU A 169 11.85 17.92 -11.26
CA GLU A 169 10.40 17.67 -11.20
C GLU A 169 9.83 18.04 -9.82
N ALA A 170 10.53 17.69 -8.74
CA ALA A 170 10.11 18.02 -7.39
C ALA A 170 9.95 19.54 -7.20
N ALA A 171 10.89 20.35 -7.71
CA ALA A 171 10.86 21.81 -7.66
C ALA A 171 9.64 22.40 -8.38
N ASN A 172 9.26 21.81 -9.53
CA ASN A 172 8.06 22.18 -10.26
C ASN A 172 6.78 21.84 -9.47
N VAL A 173 6.73 20.66 -8.84
CA VAL A 173 5.57 20.23 -8.04
C VAL A 173 5.33 21.14 -6.84
N ILE A 174 6.40 21.57 -6.17
CA ILE A 174 6.32 22.51 -5.02
C ILE A 174 6.31 23.98 -5.44
N ASN A 175 6.26 24.27 -6.75
CA ASN A 175 6.27 25.61 -7.33
C ASN A 175 7.43 26.49 -6.82
N ILE A 176 8.60 25.89 -6.68
CA ILE A 176 9.87 26.58 -6.42
C ILE A 176 10.67 26.51 -7.73
N GLY A 177 10.14 27.14 -8.79
CA GLY A 177 10.91 27.33 -10.02
C GLY A 177 12.05 28.33 -9.78
N ASP A 178 13.19 28.11 -10.44
CA ASP A 178 14.38 28.95 -10.37
C ASP A 178 14.02 30.44 -10.49
N LYS A 179 13.99 31.14 -9.36
CA LYS A 179 14.06 32.60 -9.32
C LYS A 179 15.52 32.99 -9.45
N GLU A 180 16.13 32.69 -10.59
CA GLU A 180 17.39 33.31 -10.98
C GLU A 180 17.11 34.25 -12.15
N GLY A 181 17.08 35.54 -11.82
CA GLY A 181 17.37 36.63 -12.75
C GLY A 181 18.84 37.03 -12.59
#